data_AF-A0A074JFV1-F1
#
_entry.id   AF-A0A074JFV1-F1
#
_cell.length_a   1.000
_cell.length_b   1.000
_cell.length_c   1.000
_cell.angle_alpha   90.00
_cell.angle_beta   90.00
_cell.angle_gamma   90.00
#
_symmetry.space_group_name_H-M   'P 1'
#
loop_
_entity.id
_entity.type
_entity.pdbx_description
1 polymer ?
#
loop_
_entity_poly.entity_id
_entity_poly.type
_entity_poly.pdbx_seq_one_letter_code
_entity_poly.pdbx_strand_id
1 'polypeptide(L)' 'MTRWTELTPERQIDLRAAYEVEMARQGTTCSLDEKVVRFANWLAPQGIAFGMEDLPGRR' A
#
# COMPACT_ATOMS: atom_id res chain seq x y z
N MET A 1 -0.09 -15.08 4.35
CA MET A 1 -0.10 -13.62 4.08
C MET A 1 1.35 -13.23 3.86
N THR A 2 1.67 -12.59 2.73
CA THR A 2 3.04 -12.22 2.34
C THR A 2 3.34 -10.79 2.78
N ARG A 3 4.54 -10.51 3.29
CA ARG A 3 4.91 -9.14 3.67
C ARG A 3 5.17 -8.28 2.44
N TRP A 4 4.83 -7.00 2.50
CA TRP A 4 5.16 -6.03 1.45
C TRP A 4 6.64 -6.04 1.08
N THR A 5 7.53 -6.09 2.08
CA THR A 5 8.99 -6.13 1.88
C THR A 5 9.51 -7.42 1.23
N GLU A 6 8.72 -8.51 1.26
CA GLU A 6 9.08 -9.78 0.62
C GLU A 6 8.65 -9.84 -0.85
N LEU A 7 7.84 -8.87 -1.31
CA LEU A 7 7.46 -8.76 -2.71
C LEU A 7 8.64 -8.28 -3.54
N THR A 8 8.73 -8.79 -4.77
CA THR A 8 9.70 -8.26 -5.75
C THR A 8 9.45 -6.78 -6.00
N PRO A 9 10.51 -6.00 -6.32
CA PRO A 9 10.36 -4.58 -6.61
C PRO A 9 9.33 -4.31 -7.72
N GLU A 10 9.30 -5.14 -8.76
CA GLU A 10 8.33 -5.06 -9.86
C GLU A 10 6.90 -5.19 -9.34
N ARG A 11 6.64 -6.17 -8.46
CA ARG A 11 5.31 -6.39 -7.90
C ARG A 11 4.87 -5.24 -7.00
N GLN A 12 5.79 -4.65 -6.25
CA GLN A 12 5.52 -3.45 -5.45
C GLN A 12 5.15 -2.25 -6.32
N ILE A 13 5.85 -2.06 -7.44
CA ILE A 13 5.57 -0.99 -8.40
C ILE A 13 4.19 -1.16 -9.03
N ASP A 14 3.87 -2.36 -9.51
CA ASP A 14 2.57 -2.67 -10.11
C ASP A 14 1.41 -2.40 -9.15
N LEU A 15 1.55 -2.82 -7.89
CA LEU A 15 0.52 -2.62 -6.87
C LEU A 15 0.35 -1.14 -6.49
N ARG A 16 1.43 -0.37 -6.45
CA ARG A 16 1.36 1.09 -6.24
C ARG A 16 0.65 1.78 -7.40
N ALA A 17 1.01 1.45 -8.64
CA ALA A 17 0.37 2.02 -9.82
C ALA A 17 -1.13 1.68 -9.88
N ALA A 18 -1.50 0.42 -9.59
CA ALA A 18 -2.90 0.02 -9.52
C ALA A 18 -3.68 0.77 -8.42
N TYR A 19 -3.06 0.96 -7.26
CA TYR A 19 -3.65 1.71 -6.16
C TYR A 19 -3.79 3.21 -6.46
N GLU A 20 -2.84 3.83 -7.17
CA GLU A 20 -2.93 5.22 -7.63
C GLU A 20 -4.13 5.42 -8.58
N VAL A 21 -4.40 4.47 -9.48
CA VAL A 21 -5.58 4.50 -10.35
C VAL A 21 -6.88 4.38 -9.55
N GLU A 22 -6.92 3.53 -8.53
CA GLU A 22 -8.09 3.41 -7.63
C GLU A 22 -8.28 4.70 -6.81
N MET A 23 -7.20 5.28 -6.29
CA MET A 23 -7.24 6.54 -5.54
C MET A 23 -7.56 7.74 -6.41
N ALA A 24 -7.24 7.75 -7.71
CA ALA A 24 -7.69 8.81 -8.61
C ALA A 24 -9.23 8.91 -8.68
N ARG A 25 -9.95 7.84 -8.31
CA ARG A 25 -11.41 7.79 -8.25
C ARG A 25 -11.98 8.20 -6.89
N GLN A 26 -11.17 8.18 -5.84
CA GLN A 26 -11.58 8.43 -4.46
C GLN A 26 -10.82 9.64 -3.92
N GLY A 27 -11.52 10.74 -3.61
CA GLY A 27 -10.95 12.05 -3.28
C GLY A 27 -9.83 12.08 -2.21
N THR A 28 -9.24 13.27 -2.02
CA THR A 28 -8.04 13.49 -1.20
C THR A 28 -8.19 13.04 0.27
N THR A 29 -7.36 12.08 0.68
CA THR A 29 -7.17 11.70 2.09
C THR A 29 -6.19 12.66 2.77
N CYS A 30 -6.49 13.08 4.00
CA CYS A 30 -5.77 14.16 4.69
C CYS A 30 -4.60 13.67 5.55
N SER A 31 -4.61 12.41 6.01
CA SER A 31 -3.57 11.90 6.92
C SER A 31 -2.75 10.75 6.32
N LEU A 32 -1.46 10.67 6.67
CA LEU A 32 -0.58 9.58 6.26
C LEU A 32 -1.07 8.23 6.82
N ASP A 33 -1.47 8.19 8.10
CA ASP A 33 -2.05 7.00 8.74
C ASP A 33 -3.28 6.49 8.00
N GLU A 34 -4.18 7.39 7.57
CA GLU A 34 -5.36 7.03 6.78
C GLU A 34 -4.97 6.42 5.42
N LYS A 35 -3.91 6.95 4.77
CA LYS A 35 -3.38 6.39 3.53
C LYS A 35 -2.81 4.99 3.75
N VAL A 36 -2.06 4.79 4.83
CA VAL A 36 -1.48 3.48 5.20
C VAL A 36 -2.60 2.47 5.46
N VAL A 37 -3.57 2.81 6.31
CA VAL A 37 -4.70 1.93 6.64
C VAL A 37 -5.52 1.58 5.39
N ARG A 38 -5.80 2.58 4.54
CA ARG A 38 -6.55 2.34 3.31
C ARG A 38 -5.78 1.46 2.32
N PHE A 39 -4.47 1.67 2.18
CA PHE A 39 -3.64 0.84 1.32
C PHE A 39 -3.52 -0.59 1.86
N ALA A 40 -3.33 -0.76 3.18
CA ALA A 40 -3.32 -2.06 3.85
C ALA A 40 -4.64 -2.81 3.65
N ASN A 41 -5.79 -2.12 3.81
CA ASN A 41 -7.11 -2.71 3.57
C ASN A 41 -7.33 -3.11 2.11
N TRP A 42 -6.77 -2.37 1.16
CA TRP A 42 -6.82 -2.71 -0.26
C TRP A 42 -5.92 -3.93 -0.60
N LEU A 43 -4.81 -4.09 0.10
CA LEU A 43 -3.86 -5.20 -0.07
C LEU A 43 -4.28 -6.49 0.67
N ALA A 44 -5.01 -6.39 1.78
CA ALA A 44 -5.46 -7.52 2.58
C ALA A 44 -6.21 -8.62 1.77
N PRO A 45 -7.20 -8.32 0.91
CA PRO A 45 -7.85 -9.35 0.08
C PRO A 45 -6.92 -9.97 -0.97
N GLN A 46 -5.79 -9.31 -1.28
CA GLN A 46 -4.75 -9.82 -2.18
C GLN A 46 -3.72 -10.70 -1.44
N GLY A 47 -3.92 -10.94 -0.14
CA GLY A 47 -3.06 -11.77 0.70
C GLY A 47 -1.77 -11.08 1.14
N ILE A 48 -1.68 -9.76 1.00
CA ILE A 48 -0.47 -8.97 1.27
C ILE A 48 -0.68 -8.16 2.55
N ALA A 49 0.31 -8.22 3.44
CA ALA A 49 0.36 -7.41 4.65
C ALA A 49 1.24 -6.16 4.42
N PHE A 50 0.69 -4.99 4.76
CA PHE A 50 1.37 -3.69 4.69
C PHE A 50 1.06 -2.88 5.95
N GLY A 51 2.07 -2.21 6.50
CA GLY A 51 1.97 -1.38 7.69
C GLY A 51 2.89 -0.16 7.66
N MET A 52 2.89 0.62 8.74
CA MET A 52 3.75 1.80 8.87
C MET A 52 5.25 1.44 8.92
N GLU A 53 5.59 0.22 9.31
CA GLU A 53 6.94 -0.32 9.26
C GLU A 53 7.48 -0.52 7.83
N ASP A 54 6.60 -0.62 6.84
CA ASP A 54 6.96 -0.83 5.43
C ASP A 54 7.19 0.49 4.67
N LEU A 55 6.99 1.64 5.33
CA LEU A 55 7.24 2.95 4.73
C LEU A 55 8.74 3.24 4.57
N PRO A 56 9.17 3.76 3.42
CA PRO A 56 10.57 4.16 3.22
C PRO A 56 10.90 5.36 4.12
N GLY A 57 11.74 5.15 5.14
CA GLY A 57 12.16 6.21 6.06
C GLY A 57 12.22 5.83 7.54
N ARG A 58 11.92 4.57 7.91
CA ARG A 58 11.96 4.10 9.30
C ARG A 58 13.12 3.16 9.59
N ARG A 59 14.31 3.49 9.07
CA ARG A 59 15.57 2.80 9.40
C ARG A 59 16.42 3.64 10.33
#